data_AF-A0A7C5J5X1-F1
#
_entry.id   AF-A0A7C5J5X1-F1
#
_cell.length_a   1.000
_cell.length_b   1.000
_cell.length_c   1.000
_cell.angle_alpha   90.00
_cell.angle_beta   90.00
_cell.angle_gamma   90.00
#
_symmetry.space_group_name_H-M   'P 1'
#
loop_
_entity.id
_entity.type
_entity.pdbx_description
1 polymer ?
#
loop_
_entity_poly.entity_id
_entity_poly.type
_entity_poly.pdbx_seq_one_letter_code
_entity_poly.pdbx_strand_id
1 'polypeptide(L)'
;ANRAARRALQSALGYRYLAVTRDDVRQGTAKAARARELMGRVPQEVVDGEARAEHAPAPRRRRGRREEAEEAGAADGSRDDGTETPPRDPLAASEGGLRC
;
A
#
# COMPACT_ATOMS: atom_id res chain seq x y z
N ALA A 1 13.84 22.70 -4.07
CA ALA A 1 13.60 21.49 -4.88
C ALA A 1 13.71 20.16 -4.10
N ASN A 2 14.76 19.89 -3.31
CA ASN A 2 15.02 18.53 -2.75
C ASN A 2 13.97 18.02 -1.71
N ARG A 3 13.33 18.90 -0.93
CA ARG A 3 12.35 18.50 0.11
C ARG A 3 11.10 17.81 -0.46
N ALA A 4 10.55 18.30 -1.56
CA ALA A 4 9.34 17.74 -2.18
C ALA A 4 9.62 16.36 -2.78
N ALA A 5 10.75 16.20 -3.48
CA ALA A 5 11.18 14.91 -4.03
C ALA A 5 11.40 13.86 -2.93
N ARG A 6 12.03 14.25 -1.81
CA ARG A 6 12.18 13.36 -0.65
C ARG A 6 10.82 12.94 -0.09
N ARG A 7 9.89 13.87 0.10
CA ARG A 7 8.55 13.54 0.63
C ARG A 7 7.80 12.57 -0.28
N ALA A 8 7.78 12.81 -1.59
CA ALA A 8 7.12 11.92 -2.54
C ALA A 8 7.74 10.51 -2.56
N LEU A 9 9.07 10.42 -2.52
CA LEU A 9 9.77 9.15 -2.44
C LEU A 9 9.47 8.41 -1.12
N GLN A 10 9.48 9.12 0.01
CA GLN A 10 9.17 8.52 1.32
C GLN A 10 7.76 7.95 1.36
N SER A 11 6.79 8.63 0.73
CA SER A 11 5.44 8.08 0.60
C SER A 11 5.42 6.75 -0.15
N ALA A 12 6.09 6.68 -1.30
CA ALA A 12 6.17 5.43 -2.08
C ALA A 12 6.91 4.31 -1.33
N LEU A 13 7.97 4.65 -0.60
CA LEU A 13 8.72 3.69 0.23
C LEU A 13 7.87 3.15 1.38
N GLY A 14 7.05 3.98 2.03
CA GLY A 14 6.16 3.52 3.10
C GLY A 14 5.07 2.57 2.58
N TYR A 15 4.48 2.84 1.41
CA TYR A 15 3.56 1.88 0.76
C TYR A 15 4.22 0.53 0.47
N ARG A 16 5.48 0.56 0.01
CA ARG A 16 6.27 -0.66 -0.20
C ARG A 16 6.58 -1.39 1.11
N TYR A 17 6.89 -0.66 2.18
CA TYR A 17 7.14 -1.24 3.50
C TYR A 17 5.88 -1.89 4.10
N LEU A 18 4.70 -1.32 3.85
CA LEU A 18 3.39 -1.91 4.19
C LEU A 18 2.99 -3.09 3.29
N ALA A 19 3.89 -3.53 2.40
CA ALA A 19 3.66 -4.61 1.43
C ALA A 19 2.41 -4.40 0.55
N VAL A 20 2.07 -3.13 0.23
CA VAL A 20 0.97 -2.78 -0.67
C VAL A 20 1.51 -2.67 -2.09
N THR A 21 0.92 -3.44 -3.01
CA THR A 21 1.26 -3.42 -4.43
C THR A 21 0.38 -2.43 -5.22
N ARG A 22 0.77 -2.12 -6.46
CA ARG A 22 -0.07 -1.29 -7.35
C ARG A 22 -1.43 -1.95 -7.62
N ASP A 23 -1.47 -3.28 -7.70
CA ASP A 23 -2.70 -4.02 -7.94
C ASP A 23 -3.62 -4.00 -6.71
N ASP A 24 -3.05 -4.04 -5.49
CA ASP A 24 -3.83 -3.85 -4.25
C ASP A 24 -4.54 -2.49 -4.21
N VAL A 25 -3.86 -1.43 -4.67
CA VAL A 25 -4.42 -0.08 -4.70
C VAL A 25 -5.54 0.04 -5.75
N ARG A 26 -5.42 -0.66 -6.88
CA ARG A 26 -6.45 -0.74 -7.92
C ARG A 26 -7.67 -1.54 -7.48
N GLN A 27 -7.44 -2.69 -6.84
CA GLN A 27 -8.50 -3.57 -6.33
C GLN A 27 -9.18 -3.00 -5.07
N GLY A 28 -8.55 -2.02 -4.41
CA GLY A 28 -9.10 -1.40 -3.20
C GLY A 28 -9.11 -2.36 -2.01
N THR A 29 -8.08 -3.21 -1.90
CA THR A 29 -8.00 -4.21 -0.83
C THR A 29 -7.92 -3.58 0.56
N ALA A 30 -8.22 -4.35 1.60
CA ALA A 30 -8.11 -3.88 2.99
C ALA A 30 -6.70 -3.35 3.34
N LYS A 31 -5.65 -3.92 2.71
CA LYS A 31 -4.27 -3.44 2.85
C LYS A 31 -4.09 -2.04 2.28
N ALA A 32 -4.66 -1.79 1.09
CA ALA A 32 -4.63 -0.47 0.47
C ALA A 32 -5.43 0.57 1.28
N ALA A 33 -6.56 0.18 1.88
CA ALA A 33 -7.33 1.05 2.77
C ALA A 33 -6.51 1.47 4.01
N ARG A 34 -5.90 0.50 4.72
CA ARG A 34 -5.02 0.78 5.86
C ARG A 34 -3.84 1.68 5.50
N ALA A 35 -3.21 1.46 4.34
CA ALA A 35 -2.13 2.33 3.91
C ALA A 35 -2.60 3.76 3.59
N ARG A 36 -3.80 3.92 3.04
CA ARG A 36 -4.41 5.25 2.80
C ARG A 36 -4.70 6.00 4.10
N GLU A 37 -5.11 5.30 5.16
CA GLU A 37 -5.32 5.91 6.48
C GLU A 37 -4.00 6.38 7.10
N LEU A 38 -2.95 5.57 7.00
CA LEU A 38 -1.64 5.87 7.61
C LEU A 38 -0.84 6.93 6.84
N MET A 39 -0.91 6.92 5.51
CA MET A 39 0.01 7.67 4.64
C MET A 39 -0.70 8.72 3.76
N GLY A 40 -2.03 8.70 3.73
CA GLY A 40 -2.86 9.54 2.85
C GLY A 40 -3.13 8.89 1.49
N ARG A 41 -4.02 9.50 0.71
CA ARG A 41 -4.41 8.99 -0.62
C ARG A 41 -3.33 9.28 -1.66
N VAL A 42 -2.94 8.25 -2.42
CA VAL A 42 -2.12 8.39 -3.63
C VAL A 42 -3.05 8.53 -4.85
N PRO A 43 -2.85 9.54 -5.73
CA PRO A 43 -3.61 9.68 -6.97
C PRO A 43 -3.43 8.50 -7.92
N GLN A 44 -4.49 8.15 -8.65
CA GLN A 44 -4.54 6.96 -9.49
C GLN A 44 -3.57 7.04 -10.69
N GLU A 45 -3.42 8.22 -11.30
CA GLU A 45 -2.46 8.50 -12.38
C GLU A 45 -1.00 8.15 -12.00
N VAL A 46 -0.65 8.26 -10.71
CA VAL A 46 0.68 7.91 -10.19
C VAL A 46 0.83 6.39 -10.01
N VAL A 47 -0.26 5.73 -9.60
CA VAL A 47 -0.32 4.26 -9.45
C VAL A 47 -0.21 3.60 -10.82
N ASP A 48 -0.92 4.12 -11.82
CA ASP A 48 -0.87 3.63 -13.19
C ASP A 48 0.44 4.03 -13.90
N GLY A 49 1.11 5.06 -13.37
CA GLY A 49 2.37 5.55 -13.88
C GLY A 49 2.19 6.38 -15.15
N GLU A 50 1.08 7.09 -15.26
CA GLU A 50 0.79 8.10 -16.28
C GLU A 50 1.45 9.44 -15.92
N ALA A 51 1.50 9.76 -14.63
CA ALA A 51 2.24 10.93 -14.11
C ALA A 51 3.76 10.70 -14.20
N ARG A 52 4.35 10.99 -15.36
CA ARG A 52 5.79 10.91 -15.62
C ARG A 52 6.37 12.27 -15.95
N ALA A 53 7.63 12.48 -15.55
CA ALA A 53 8.37 13.66 -15.97
C ALA A 53 8.69 13.60 -17.47
N GLU A 54 8.74 14.76 -18.14
CA GLU A 54 9.08 14.90 -19.56
C GLU A 54 10.40 14.22 -19.93
N HIS A 55 11.39 14.30 -19.05
CA HIS A 55 12.72 13.71 -19.25
C HIS A 55 12.89 12.33 -18.61
N ALA A 56 11.80 11.66 -18.20
CA ALA A 56 11.90 10.33 -17.60
C ALA A 56 12.32 9.28 -18.65
N PRO A 57 13.20 8.32 -18.29
CA PRO A 57 13.56 7.24 -19.20
C PRO A 57 12.35 6.37 -19.54
N ALA A 58 12.38 5.75 -20.72
CA ALA A 58 11.33 4.85 -21.17
C ALA A 58 11.10 3.70 -20.16
N PRO A 59 9.85 3.30 -19.92
CA PRO A 59 9.52 2.25 -18.96
C PRO A 59 10.09 0.93 -19.47
N ARG A 60 10.83 0.22 -18.61
CA ARG A 60 11.25 -1.14 -18.93
C ARG A 60 10.02 -2.03 -18.92
N ARG A 61 9.68 -2.63 -20.07
CA ARG A 61 8.68 -3.69 -20.11
C ARG A 61 9.18 -4.82 -19.22
N ARG A 62 8.40 -5.23 -18.22
CA ARG A 62 8.71 -6.44 -17.44
C ARG A 62 8.75 -7.59 -18.45
N ARG A 63 9.94 -8.20 -18.66
CA ARG A 63 10.07 -9.46 -19.40
C ARG A 63 9.13 -10.45 -18.70
N GLY A 64 7.98 -10.75 -19.30
CA GLY A 64 7.02 -11.72 -18.76
C GLY A 64 5.53 -11.33 -18.72
N ARG A 65 5.11 -10.12 -19.07
CA ARG A 65 3.66 -9.80 -19.21
C ARG A 65 3.39 -9.12 -20.55
N ARG A 66 3.34 -9.90 -21.63
CA ARG A 66 3.05 -9.38 -22.98
C ARG A 66 1.57 -9.42 -23.34
N GLU A 67 0.68 -10.08 -22.62
CA GLU A 67 -0.59 -10.52 -23.25
C GLU A 67 -1.91 -10.13 -22.56
N GLU A 68 -1.93 -9.31 -21.49
CA GLU A 68 -3.19 -9.03 -20.76
C GLU A 68 -3.48 -7.54 -20.57
N ALA A 69 -3.34 -6.73 -21.64
CA ALA A 69 -3.75 -5.32 -21.63
C ALA A 69 -4.96 -5.03 -22.53
N GLU A 70 -5.53 -6.05 -23.18
CA GLU A 70 -6.69 -5.91 -24.06
C GLU A 70 -7.90 -6.76 -23.62
N GLU A 71 -8.01 -7.22 -22.37
CA GLU A 71 -9.30 -7.75 -21.90
C GLU A 71 -9.37 -7.77 -20.36
N ALA A 72 -10.10 -6.82 -19.77
CA ALA A 72 -10.56 -6.92 -18.38
C ALA A 72 -11.86 -6.13 -18.23
N GLY A 73 -12.88 -6.58 -18.95
CA GLY A 73 -14.26 -6.47 -18.49
C GLY A 73 -14.48 -7.41 -17.30
N ALA A 74 -15.11 -6.86 -16.26
CA ALA A 74 -15.85 -7.49 -15.16
C ALA A 74 -15.56 -8.96 -14.76
N ALA A 75 -15.17 -9.16 -13.49
CA ALA A 75 -15.69 -10.25 -12.66
C ALA A 75 -15.65 -9.88 -11.18
N ASP A 76 -16.84 -9.92 -10.59
CA ASP A 76 -17.20 -9.92 -9.18
C ASP A 76 -16.72 -11.22 -8.50
N GLY A 77 -16.36 -11.14 -7.21
CA GLY A 77 -15.72 -12.26 -6.51
C GLY A 77 -15.49 -12.01 -5.02
N SER A 78 -16.59 -12.06 -4.27
CA SER A 78 -16.78 -12.40 -2.85
C SER A 78 -15.63 -12.29 -1.83
N ARG A 79 -15.99 -11.65 -0.71
CA ARG A 79 -15.33 -11.62 0.62
C ARG A 79 -15.05 -13.03 1.15
N ASP A 80 -13.96 -13.21 1.90
CA ASP A 80 -13.93 -13.43 3.36
C ASP A 80 -12.50 -13.87 3.78
N ASP A 81 -11.94 -13.26 4.83
CA ASP A 81 -11.30 -13.98 5.94
C ASP A 81 -10.68 -12.96 6.91
N GLY A 82 -11.11 -13.06 8.16
CA GLY A 82 -10.72 -12.16 9.24
C GLY A 82 -9.31 -12.44 9.73
N THR A 83 -8.52 -11.39 9.89
CA THR A 83 -7.46 -11.41 10.91
C THR A 83 -7.67 -10.23 11.83
N GLU A 84 -8.48 -10.48 12.84
CA GLU A 84 -8.55 -9.68 14.05
C GLU A 84 -7.10 -9.55 14.59
N THR A 85 -6.58 -8.34 14.53
CA THR A 85 -5.37 -8.01 15.29
C THR A 85 -5.87 -7.58 16.65
N PRO A 86 -5.66 -8.37 17.72
CA PRO A 86 -6.14 -7.98 19.03
C PRO A 86 -5.48 -6.64 19.42
N PRO A 87 -6.23 -5.73 20.09
CA PRO A 87 -5.62 -4.53 20.64
C PRO A 87 -4.53 -4.97 21.62
N ARG A 88 -3.31 -4.46 21.40
CA ARG A 88 -2.27 -4.53 22.43
C ARG A 88 -2.71 -3.60 23.55
N ASP A 89 -3.38 -4.13 24.56
CA ASP A 89 -3.59 -3.42 25.81
C ASP A 89 -2.21 -3.07 26.40
N PRO A 90 -1.88 -1.78 26.57
CA PRO A 90 -0.82 -1.41 27.48
C PRO A 90 -1.41 -1.44 28.90
N LEU A 91 -0.68 -2.01 29.86
CA LEU A 91 -0.93 -1.84 31.30
C LEU A 91 -1.93 -2.80 31.97
N ALA A 92 -1.56 -4.06 32.22
CA ALA A 92 -2.13 -4.85 33.32
C ALA A 92 -1.23 -6.03 33.73
N ALA A 93 -0.27 -5.78 34.63
CA ALA A 93 0.19 -6.69 35.70
C ALA A 93 1.54 -6.20 36.26
N SER A 94 1.51 -5.07 36.97
CA SER A 94 2.58 -4.73 37.93
C SER A 94 1.94 -4.46 39.28
N GLU A 95 1.49 -5.51 39.96
CA GLU A 95 1.27 -5.50 41.41
C GLU A 95 1.75 -6.88 41.88
N GLY A 96 2.96 -7.04 42.41
CA GLY A 96 3.48 -6.31 43.57
C GLY A 96 3.05 -7.02 44.85
N GLY A 97 3.14 -8.35 44.90
CA GLY A 97 2.64 -9.18 46.00
C GLY A 97 3.75 -9.72 46.90
N LEU A 98 3.71 -9.26 48.15
CA LEU A 98 4.00 -10.00 49.39
C LEU A 98 5.47 -10.07 49.85
N ARG A 99 5.77 -9.06 50.67
CA ARG A 99 6.41 -9.11 52.01
C ARG A 99 6.74 -10.52 52.54
N CYS A 100 7.99 -10.69 52.96
CA CYS A 100 8.42 -11.54 54.06
C CYS A 100 9.24 -10.71 55.05
#